data_AF-A0A401FPA2-F1
#
_entry.id   AF-A0A401FPA2-F1
#
_cell.length_a   1.000
_cell.length_b   1.000
_cell.length_c   1.000
_cell.angle_alpha   90.00
_cell.angle_beta   90.00
_cell.angle_gamma   90.00
#
_symmetry.space_group_name_H-M   'P 1'
#
loop_
_entity.id
_entity.type
_entity.pdbx_description
1 polymer ?
#
loop_
_entity_poly.entity_id
_entity_poly.type
_entity_poly.pdbx_seq_one_letter_code
_entity_poly.pdbx_strand_id
1 'polypeptide(L)'
;MQTLTGEKKILAEIQVRTLAMNFWATVEHSLNYKYQGEFPAELKSRLQRASEAAFRLDEEMSEIRDELQETNQVGNTHNSGDPSNENSDL
;
A
#
# COMPACT_ATOMS: atom_id res chain seq x y z
N MET A 1 -21.42 -1.63 -18.32
CA MET A 1 -22.51 -2.64 -18.34
C MET A 1 -23.70 -2.02 -19.06
N GLN A 2 -23.90 -2.32 -20.34
CA GLN A 2 -25.09 -1.86 -21.08
C GLN A 2 -26.25 -2.81 -20.74
N THR A 3 -27.26 -2.27 -20.07
CA THR A 3 -28.57 -2.92 -19.93
C THR A 3 -29.46 -2.49 -21.09
N LEU A 4 -30.49 -3.29 -21.42
CA LEU A 4 -31.47 -3.05 -22.50
C LEU A 4 -32.22 -1.70 -22.43
N THR A 5 -31.98 -0.90 -21.39
CA THR A 5 -32.59 0.41 -21.09
C THR A 5 -31.62 1.61 -21.17
N GLY A 6 -30.40 1.45 -21.69
CA GLY A 6 -29.41 2.52 -21.85
C GLY A 6 -28.30 2.55 -20.80
N GLU A 7 -27.47 3.60 -20.80
CA GLU A 7 -26.39 3.80 -19.82
C GLU A 7 -26.95 4.21 -18.46
N LYS A 8 -26.53 3.50 -17.40
CA LYS A 8 -26.92 3.80 -16.02
C LYS A 8 -25.70 4.15 -15.19
N LYS A 9 -25.62 5.39 -14.74
CA LYS A 9 -24.63 5.81 -13.74
C LYS A 9 -24.96 5.15 -12.40
N ILE A 10 -23.97 4.48 -11.82
CA ILE A 10 -24.06 3.84 -10.51
C ILE A 10 -23.04 4.49 -9.58
N LEU A 11 -23.37 4.56 -8.29
CA LEU A 11 -22.41 4.94 -7.27
C LEU A 11 -21.56 3.72 -6.93
N ALA A 12 -20.25 3.90 -6.89
CA ALA A 12 -19.29 2.89 -6.46
C ALA A 12 -18.37 3.51 -5.41
N GLU A 13 -18.08 2.74 -4.36
CA GLU A 13 -17.07 3.09 -3.37
C GLU A 13 -15.77 2.37 -3.73
N ILE A 14 -14.68 3.12 -3.83
CA ILE A 14 -13.34 2.57 -4.08
C ILE A 14 -12.54 2.76 -2.81
N GLN A 15 -12.08 1.65 -2.24
CA GLN A 15 -11.18 1.66 -1.10
C GLN A 15 -9.80 1.18 -1.51
N VAL A 16 -8.77 1.94 -1.12
CA VAL A 16 -7.36 1.58 -1.30
C VAL A 16 -6.80 1.23 0.07
N ARG A 17 -6.20 0.05 0.20
CA ARG A 17 -5.66 -0.48 1.46
C ARG A 17 -4.34 -1.20 1.21
N THR A 18 -3.44 -1.15 2.18
CA THR A 18 -2.30 -2.07 2.24
C THR A 18 -2.79 -3.50 2.53
N LEU A 19 -1.94 -4.49 2.30
CA LEU A 19 -2.27 -5.88 2.63
C LEU A 19 -2.50 -6.06 4.14
N ALA A 20 -1.69 -5.39 4.97
CA ALA A 20 -1.80 -5.48 6.43
C ALA A 20 -3.09 -4.83 6.95
N MET A 21 -3.47 -3.67 6.41
CA MET A 21 -4.76 -3.03 6.72
C MET A 21 -5.95 -3.90 6.31
N ASN A 22 -5.90 -4.50 5.11
CA ASN A 22 -6.98 -5.37 4.64
C ASN A 22 -7.13 -6.61 5.53
N PHE A 23 -6.01 -7.22 5.93
CA PHE A 23 -6.01 -8.35 6.84
C PHE A 23 -6.63 -7.99 8.19
N TRP A 24 -6.16 -6.91 8.83
CA TRP A 24 -6.67 -6.46 10.12
C TRP A 24 -8.18 -6.16 10.06
N ALA A 25 -8.61 -5.39 9.06
CA ALA A 25 -10.01 -4.99 8.91
C ALA A 25 -10.95 -6.17 8.64
N THR A 26 -10.49 -7.19 7.90
CA THR A 26 -11.29 -8.41 7.66
C THR A 26 -11.52 -9.18 8.97
N VAL A 27 -10.50 -9.28 9.81
CA VAL A 27 -10.60 -9.95 11.12
C VAL A 27 -11.47 -9.15 12.08
N GLU A 28 -11.24 -7.83 12.17
CA GLU A 28 -12.04 -6.92 13.01
C GLU A 28 -13.52 -7.00 12.63
N HIS A 29 -13.84 -6.92 11.34
CA HIS A 29 -15.21 -6.96 10.85
C HIS A 29 -15.88 -8.30 11.17
N SER A 30 -15.18 -9.41 10.96
CA SER A 30 -15.68 -10.75 11.25
C SER A 30 -16.00 -10.93 12.74
N LEU A 31 -15.15 -10.39 13.61
CA LEU A 31 -15.37 -10.42 15.05
C LEU A 31 -16.51 -9.47 15.46
N ASN A 32 -16.56 -8.27 14.90
CA ASN A 32 -17.61 -7.29 15.19
C ASN A 32 -19.00 -7.87 14.85
N TYR A 33 -19.10 -8.56 13.70
CA TYR A 33 -20.31 -9.27 13.31
C TYR A 33 -20.70 -10.36 14.32
N LYS A 34 -19.74 -11.15 14.79
CA LYS A 34 -19.99 -12.24 15.75
C LYS A 34 -20.43 -11.74 17.14
N TYR A 35 -19.83 -10.65 17.61
CA TYR A 35 -20.06 -10.12 18.96
C TYR A 35 -21.07 -8.97 19.00
N GLN A 36 -21.67 -8.59 17.86
CA GLN A 36 -22.65 -7.49 17.74
C GLN A 36 -22.15 -6.17 18.35
N GLY A 37 -20.83 -5.92 18.28
CA GLY A 37 -20.19 -4.74 18.88
C GLY A 37 -19.84 -4.84 20.37
N GLU A 38 -20.30 -5.87 21.09
CA GLU A 38 -19.96 -6.10 22.50
C GLU A 38 -18.73 -7.01 22.66
N PHE A 39 -17.55 -6.43 22.38
CA PHE A 39 -16.29 -7.14 22.52
C PHE A 39 -15.89 -7.34 23.98
N PRO A 40 -15.44 -8.54 24.37
CA PRO A 40 -14.67 -8.70 25.60
C PRO A 40 -13.46 -7.76 25.59
N ALA A 41 -13.22 -7.06 26.71
CA ALA A 41 -12.17 -6.03 26.80
C ALA A 41 -10.78 -6.54 26.40
N GLU A 42 -10.47 -7.80 26.74
CA GLU A 42 -9.22 -8.46 26.35
C GLU A 42 -9.09 -8.62 24.83
N LEU A 43 -10.17 -9.01 24.14
CA LEU A 43 -10.18 -9.18 22.69
C LEU A 43 -9.98 -7.84 21.97
N LYS A 44 -10.63 -6.77 22.48
CA LYS A 44 -10.45 -5.41 21.98
C LYS A 44 -8.99 -4.96 22.12
N SER A 45 -8.37 -5.19 23.28
CA SER A 45 -6.96 -4.86 23.51
C SER A 45 -6.03 -5.63 22.55
N ARG A 46 -6.31 -6.92 22.29
CA ARG A 46 -5.54 -7.72 21.34
C ARG A 46 -5.68 -7.21 19.90
N LEU A 47 -6.90 -6.86 19.48
CA LEU A 47 -7.15 -6.27 18.15
C LEU A 47 -6.43 -4.94 17.98
N GLN A 48 -6.41 -4.10 19.01
CA GLN A 48 -5.69 -2.83 19.00
C GLN A 48 -4.17 -3.04 18.86
N ARG A 49 -3.58 -3.95 19.63
CA ARG A 49 -2.15 -4.28 19.48
C ARG A 49 -1.82 -4.84 18.10
N ALA A 50 -2.73 -5.62 17.52
CA ALA A 50 -2.57 -6.13 16.16
C ALA A 50 -2.62 -5.01 15.11
N SER A 51 -3.51 -4.01 15.25
CA SER A 51 -3.51 -2.84 14.34
C SER A 51 -2.22 -2.05 14.44
N GLU A 52 -1.69 -1.84 15.65
CA GLU A 52 -0.43 -1.11 15.85
C GLU A 52 0.74 -1.87 15.22
N ALA A 53 0.76 -3.21 15.30
CA ALA A 53 1.78 -4.02 14.66
C ALA A 53 1.67 -3.99 13.12
N ALA A 54 0.46 -4.05 12.58
CA ALA A 54 0.21 -3.91 11.14
C ALA A 54 0.65 -2.53 10.62
N PHE A 55 0.36 -1.46 11.37
CA PHE A 55 0.80 -0.11 11.02
C PHE A 55 2.32 0.00 10.96
N ARG A 56 3.03 -0.47 12.00
CA ARG A 56 4.51 -0.46 12.01
C ARG A 56 5.11 -1.26 10.86
N LEU A 57 4.51 -2.41 10.53
CA LEU A 57 4.95 -3.20 9.38
C LEU A 57 4.84 -2.42 8.06
N ASP A 58 3.72 -1.73 7.84
CA ASP A 58 3.52 -0.92 6.64
C ASP A 58 4.47 0.28 6.59
N GLU A 59 4.78 0.90 7.74
CA GLU A 59 5.74 2.00 7.87
C GLU A 59 7.16 1.56 7.49
N GLU A 60 7.65 0.47 8.08
CA GLU A 60 8.97 -0.12 7.74
C GLU A 60 9.08 -0.48 6.26
N MET A 61 8.02 -1.07 5.69
CA MET A 61 7.98 -1.39 4.26
C MET A 61 7.93 -0.13 3.38
N SER A 62 7.40 0.98 3.89
CA SER A 62 7.44 2.27 3.21
C SER A 62 8.85 2.82 3.17
N GLU A 63 9.56 2.82 4.29
CA GLU A 63 10.94 3.29 4.39
C GLU A 63 11.87 2.48 3.47
N ILE A 64 11.77 1.16 3.48
CA ILE A 64 12.53 0.27 2.58
C ILE A 64 12.28 0.62 1.11
N ARG A 65 11.03 0.90 0.74
CA ARG A 65 10.69 1.28 -0.64
C ARG A 65 11.32 2.63 -1.00
N ASP A 66 11.29 3.59 -0.10
CA ASP A 66 11.81 4.93 -0.34
C ASP A 66 13.34 4.89 -0.51
N GLU A 67 14.06 4.13 0.33
CA GLU A 67 15.51 3.88 0.18
C GLU A 67 15.88 3.25 -1.17
N LEU A 68 15.10 2.27 -1.63
CA LEU A 68 15.31 1.62 -2.93
C LEU A 68 15.09 2.61 -4.08
N GLN A 69 14.10 3.51 -3.97
CA GLN A 69 13.84 4.51 -5.01
C GLN A 69 14.95 5.55 -5.09
N GLU A 70 15.51 5.98 -3.96
CA GLU A 70 16.66 6.90 -3.94
C GLU A 70 17.89 6.26 -4.60
N THR A 71 18.19 5.00 -4.25
CA THR A 71 19.33 4.25 -4.83
C THR A 71 19.24 4.13 -6.35
N ASN A 72 18.04 3.83 -6.87
CA ASN A 72 17.82 3.71 -8.33
C ASN A 72 17.92 5.05 -9.07
N GLN A 73 17.59 6.17 -8.42
CA GLN A 73 17.72 7.51 -9.02
C GLN A 73 19.18 7.97 -9.12
N VAL A 74 20.02 7.62 -8.14
CA VAL A 74 21.46 7.96 -8.14
C VAL A 74 22.23 7.19 -9.22
N GLY A 75 21.84 5.93 -9.50
CA GLY A 75 22.43 5.13 -10.58
C GLY A 75 22.12 5.66 -11.99
N ASN A 76 20.98 6.33 -12.17
CA ASN A 76 20.57 6.85 -13.48
C ASN A 76 21.17 8.23 -13.81
N THR A 77 21.59 9.00 -12.79
CA THR A 77 22.21 10.33 -12.99
C THR A 77 23.70 10.26 -13.33
N HIS A 78 24.38 9.14 -13.08
CA HIS A 78 25.80 8.96 -13.43
C HIS A 78 26.07 8.43 -14.84
N ASN A 79 25.05 8.06 -15.64
CA ASN A 79 25.23 7.58 -17.02
C ASN A 79 25.03 8.68 -18.08
N SER A 80 25.10 9.95 -17.68
CA SER A 80 24.98 11.12 -18.56
C SER A 80 26.30 11.91 -18.57
N GLY A 81 27.39 11.29 -19.03
CA GLY A 81 28.73 11.89 -19.03
C GLY A 81 29.59 11.45 -20.22
N ASP A 82 29.31 12.09 -21.37
CA ASP A 82 30.19 12.37 -22.52
C ASP A 82 30.74 11.21 -23.41
N PRO A 83 30.22 11.01 -24.64
CA PRO A 83 30.85 10.21 -25.67
C PRO A 83 31.74 11.01 -26.66
N SER A 84 32.14 12.25 -26.37
CA SER A 84 32.87 13.10 -27.33
C SER A 84 34.36 13.27 -27.02
N ASN A 85 35.15 12.20 -27.09
CA ASN A 85 36.56 12.32 -27.45
C ASN A 85 37.20 11.02 -28.00
N GLU A 86 36.79 10.58 -29.19
CA GLU A 86 37.66 9.78 -30.05
C GLU A 86 37.52 10.34 -31.47
N ASN A 87 38.58 11.02 -31.93
CA ASN A 87 39.01 11.24 -33.32
C ASN A 87 39.67 12.62 -33.47
N SER A 88 40.89 12.76 -32.95
CA SER A 88 41.81 13.84 -33.33
C SER A 88 43.11 13.35 -33.96
N ASP A 89 43.23 12.05 -34.27
CA ASP A 89 44.36 11.50 -35.01
C ASP A 89 43.82 10.68 -36.18
N LEU A 90 43.68 11.33 -37.34
CA LEU A 90 43.93 10.84 -38.72
C LEU A 90 43.59 11.94 -39.73
#